data_AF-A0A9D2CE18-F1
#
_entry.id   AF-A0A9D2CE18-F1
#
_cell.length_a   1.000
_cell.length_b   1.000
_cell.length_c   1.000
_cell.angle_alpha   90.00
_cell.angle_beta   90.00
_cell.angle_gamma   90.00
#
_symmetry.space_group_name_H-M   'P 1'
#
loop_
_entity.id
_entity.type
_entity.pdbx_description
1 polymer ?
#
loop_
_entity_poly.entity_id
_entity_poly.type
_entity_poly.pdbx_seq_one_letter_code
_entity_poly.pdbx_strand_id
1 'polypeptide(L)'
;MDHCAFCLHRPEPLLCRWEGDLRLEAADGPRRLLGVFSPQGESLLHFVELGGETRTWPDGDGLTRAVTVYNRSSLPMDWVGVEPSEAIQPGSLRIEGQLAEAPELPGLAAGGQALLTWHESAGTAPQTIGLRYRYTFAGEIREDACPI
;
A
#
# COMPACT_ATOMS: atom_id res chain seq x y z
N MET A 1 -18.44 66.80 -5.01
CA MET A 1 -17.39 65.94 -5.57
C MET A 1 -17.40 64.73 -4.68
N ASP A 2 -18.17 63.72 -5.05
CA ASP A 2 -18.51 62.61 -4.17
C ASP A 2 -17.34 61.64 -4.13
N HIS A 3 -16.64 61.61 -3.00
CA HIS A 3 -15.51 60.72 -2.80
C HIS A 3 -16.07 59.30 -2.62
N CYS A 4 -15.83 58.42 -3.58
CA CYS A 4 -16.08 57.00 -3.43
C CYS A 4 -14.97 56.44 -2.50
N ALA A 5 -15.33 56.11 -1.26
CA ALA A 5 -14.43 55.42 -0.36
C ALA A 5 -14.29 53.97 -0.83
N PHE A 6 -13.16 53.63 -1.46
CA PHE A 6 -12.78 52.25 -1.66
C PHE A 6 -12.46 51.63 -0.29
N CYS A 7 -13.42 50.88 0.27
CA CYS A 7 -13.18 50.08 1.46
C CYS A 7 -12.28 48.89 1.09
N LEU A 8 -10.97 49.04 1.32
CA LEU A 8 -9.99 47.95 1.33
C LEU A 8 -10.12 47.12 2.62
N HIS A 9 -11.33 46.64 2.95
CA HIS A 9 -11.46 45.70 4.05
C HIS A 9 -10.70 44.42 3.68
N ARG A 10 -9.59 44.17 4.37
CA ARG A 10 -8.84 42.92 4.25
C ARG A 10 -9.81 41.80 4.63
N PRO A 11 -10.00 40.76 3.81
CA PRO A 11 -10.91 39.67 4.15
C PRO A 11 -10.50 39.08 5.49
N GLU A 12 -11.42 39.10 6.45
CA GLU A 12 -11.21 38.50 7.76
C GLU A 12 -11.30 36.97 7.64
N PRO A 13 -10.48 36.20 8.40
CA PRO A 13 -10.57 34.75 8.39
C PRO A 13 -11.96 34.29 8.83
N LEU A 14 -12.56 33.38 8.08
CA LEU A 14 -13.77 32.69 8.52
C LEU A 14 -13.42 31.76 9.69
N LEU A 15 -14.01 32.00 10.85
CA LEU A 15 -13.91 31.11 12.00
C LEU A 15 -15.01 30.06 11.93
N CYS A 16 -14.65 28.87 11.44
CA CYS A 16 -15.57 27.74 11.39
C CYS A 16 -15.41 26.87 12.65
N ARG A 17 -16.53 26.50 13.27
CA ARG A 17 -16.61 25.37 14.20
C ARG A 17 -17.17 24.19 13.43
N TRP A 18 -16.51 23.03 13.52
CA TRP A 18 -17.04 21.80 12.94
C TRP A 18 -17.56 20.89 14.06
N GLU A 19 -18.61 20.14 13.76
CA GLU A 19 -19.16 19.10 14.62
C GLU A 19 -18.97 17.75 13.91
N GLY A 20 -18.38 16.78 14.61
CA GLY A 20 -18.07 15.45 14.08
C GLY A 20 -16.61 15.23 13.68
N ASP A 21 -16.31 14.01 13.22
CA ASP A 21 -14.95 13.61 12.87
C ASP A 21 -14.53 14.17 11.50
N LEU A 22 -13.35 14.78 11.46
CA LEU A 22 -12.70 15.18 10.22
C LEU A 22 -11.81 14.04 9.73
N ARG A 23 -11.91 13.69 8.46
CA ARG A 23 -11.04 12.69 7.81
C ARG A 23 -10.02 13.40 6.93
N LEU A 24 -8.77 12.98 7.03
CA LEU A 24 -7.68 13.40 6.17
C LEU A 24 -7.20 12.23 5.35
N GLU A 25 -7.00 12.47 4.06
CA GLU A 25 -6.37 11.52 3.15
C GLU A 25 -5.40 12.32 2.27
N ALA A 26 -4.13 11.95 2.34
CA ALA A 26 -3.07 12.51 1.52
C ALA A 26 -2.28 11.38 0.85
N ALA A 27 -1.83 11.62 -0.37
CA ALA A 27 -1.19 10.65 -1.24
C ALA A 27 0.11 11.20 -1.82
N ASP A 28 1.18 10.40 -1.77
CA ASP A 28 2.45 10.65 -2.47
C ASP A 28 2.93 9.34 -3.10
N GLY A 29 2.68 9.17 -4.40
CA GLY A 29 2.91 7.89 -5.09
C GLY A 29 2.16 6.72 -4.42
N PRO A 30 2.85 5.64 -4.02
CA PRO A 30 2.25 4.50 -3.34
C PRO A 30 2.03 4.72 -1.83
N ARG A 31 2.47 5.86 -1.28
CA ARG A 31 2.33 6.18 0.15
C ARG A 31 1.03 6.91 0.39
N ARG A 32 0.34 6.55 1.47
CA ARG A 32 -0.85 7.26 1.96
C ARG A 32 -0.66 7.70 3.40
N LEU A 33 -1.19 8.87 3.72
CA LEU A 33 -1.37 9.37 5.08
C LEU A 33 -2.86 9.54 5.33
N LEU A 34 -3.37 8.83 6.32
CA LEU A 34 -4.78 8.75 6.67
C LEU A 34 -4.97 9.27 8.09
N GLY A 35 -5.95 10.13 8.30
CA GLY A 35 -6.22 10.71 9.62
C GLY A 35 -7.69 10.72 9.97
N VAL A 36 -8.01 10.46 11.23
CA VAL A 36 -9.32 10.75 11.84
C VAL A 36 -9.08 11.73 12.98
N PHE A 37 -9.67 12.91 12.87
CA PHE A 37 -9.55 13.99 13.85
C PHE A 37 -10.92 14.24 14.48
N SER A 38 -11.07 13.80 15.73
CA SER A 38 -12.28 14.03 16.52
C SER A 38 -12.13 15.31 17.34
N PRO A 39 -13.07 16.27 17.27
CA PRO A 39 -12.96 17.54 17.99
C PRO A 39 -12.95 17.41 19.52
N GLN A 40 -13.38 16.27 20.06
CA GLN A 40 -13.38 15.95 21.50
C GLN A 40 -12.58 14.68 21.84
N GLY A 41 -11.90 14.09 20.87
CA GLY A 41 -11.23 12.79 21.00
C GLY A 41 -9.77 12.82 20.59
N GLU A 42 -9.10 11.68 20.74
CA GLU A 42 -7.75 11.50 20.22
C GLU A 42 -7.77 11.50 18.69
N SER A 43 -6.85 12.26 18.10
CA SER A 43 -6.65 12.24 16.66
C SER A 43 -5.74 11.06 16.29
N LEU A 44 -6.20 10.21 15.39
CA LEU A 44 -5.44 9.05 14.91
C LEU A 44 -4.86 9.36 13.54
N LEU A 45 -3.57 9.09 13.38
CA LEU A 45 -2.85 9.23 12.12
C LEU A 45 -2.22 7.89 11.77
N HIS A 46 -2.50 7.43 10.55
CA HIS A 46 -2.00 6.19 10.00
C HIS A 46 -1.27 6.47 8.71
N PHE A 47 -0.14 5.81 8.51
CA PHE A 47 0.53 5.76 7.23
C PHE A 47 0.36 4.37 6.62
N VAL A 48 0.17 4.34 5.30
CA VAL A 48 0.07 3.12 4.49
C VAL A 48 1.21 3.13 3.47
N GLU A 49 2.07 2.13 3.55
CA GLU A 49 3.18 1.89 2.65
C GLU A 49 3.43 0.38 2.59
N LEU A 50 2.98 -0.23 1.49
CA LEU A 50 3.36 -1.58 1.13
C LEU A 50 4.45 -1.50 0.05
N GLY A 51 5.44 -2.38 0.14
CA GLY A 51 6.39 -2.57 -0.94
C GLY A 51 6.98 -3.96 -0.93
N GLY A 52 7.98 -4.17 -1.78
CA GLY A 52 8.67 -5.43 -1.86
C GLY A 52 10.04 -5.31 -2.49
N GLU A 53 10.84 -6.36 -2.32
CA GLU A 53 12.16 -6.53 -2.93
C GLU A 53 12.17 -7.84 -3.70
N THR A 54 12.80 -7.83 -4.88
CA THR A 54 12.94 -9.01 -5.73
C THR A 54 14.40 -9.45 -5.81
N ARG A 55 14.62 -10.76 -5.72
CA ARG A 55 15.93 -11.40 -5.91
C ARG A 55 15.80 -12.64 -6.78
N THR A 56 16.84 -12.94 -7.54
CA THR A 56 16.89 -14.13 -8.38
C THR A 56 18.21 -14.88 -8.16
N TRP A 57 18.13 -16.20 -8.11
CA TRP A 57 19.29 -17.07 -7.95
C TRP A 57 19.26 -18.21 -8.97
N PRO A 58 20.38 -18.60 -9.59
CA PRO A 58 20.45 -19.79 -10.43
C PRO A 58 20.18 -21.07 -9.63
N ASP A 59 19.41 -21.99 -10.20
CA ASP A 59 19.05 -23.28 -9.59
C ASP A 59 19.28 -24.47 -10.54
N GLY A 60 20.44 -24.52 -11.21
CA GLY A 60 20.84 -25.61 -12.12
C GLY A 60 20.08 -25.63 -13.46
N ASP A 61 18.77 -25.88 -13.40
CA ASP A 61 17.87 -26.00 -14.55
C ASP A 61 17.10 -24.70 -14.85
N GLY A 62 17.22 -23.69 -13.99
CA GLY A 62 16.53 -22.42 -14.13
C GLY A 62 16.96 -21.36 -13.11
N LEU A 63 16.01 -20.51 -12.74
CA LEU A 63 16.18 -19.46 -11.73
C LEU A 63 15.12 -19.64 -10.64
N THR A 64 15.51 -19.54 -9.37
CA THR A 64 14.56 -19.30 -8.29
C THR A 64 14.37 -17.80 -8.14
N ARG A 65 13.13 -17.31 -8.28
CA ARG A 65 12.75 -15.96 -7.91
C ARG A 65 12.26 -15.93 -6.48
N ALA A 66 12.67 -14.90 -5.76
CA ALA A 66 12.24 -14.58 -4.41
C ALA A 66 11.68 -13.15 -4.38
N VAL A 67 10.48 -13.00 -3.82
CA VAL A 67 9.81 -11.72 -3.59
C VAL A 67 9.55 -11.58 -2.10
N THR A 68 10.23 -10.64 -1.46
CA THR A 68 9.95 -10.29 -0.07
C THR A 68 9.01 -9.09 -0.05
N VAL A 69 7.78 -9.29 0.42
CA VAL A 69 6.78 -8.24 0.62
C VAL A 69 6.92 -7.71 2.04
N TYR A 70 6.97 -6.38 2.19
CA TYR A 70 7.01 -5.72 3.49
C TYR A 70 5.83 -4.76 3.67
N ASN A 71 5.12 -4.91 4.78
CA ASN A 71 4.13 -3.95 5.24
C ASN A 71 4.79 -2.95 6.18
N ARG A 72 5.21 -1.81 5.64
CA ARG A 72 5.76 -0.73 6.46
C ARG A 72 4.66 0.06 7.16
N SER A 73 3.41 -0.08 6.74
CA SER A 73 2.25 0.65 7.28
C SER A 73 2.07 0.49 8.79
N SER A 74 1.40 1.48 9.37
CA SER A 74 0.83 1.41 10.74
C SER A 74 -0.43 0.55 10.85
N LEU A 75 -0.98 0.08 9.72
CA LEU A 75 -2.18 -0.75 9.64
C LEU A 75 -1.83 -2.14 9.11
N PRO A 76 -2.51 -3.21 9.59
CA PRO A 76 -2.42 -4.51 8.95
C PRO A 76 -3.07 -4.47 7.56
N MET A 77 -2.55 -5.27 6.63
CA MET A 77 -3.22 -5.56 5.37
C MET A 77 -4.17 -6.74 5.57
N ASP A 78 -5.39 -6.62 5.07
CA ASP A 78 -6.40 -7.66 5.05
C ASP A 78 -6.15 -8.69 3.95
N TRP A 79 -5.41 -8.31 2.91
CA TRP A 79 -5.00 -9.18 1.81
C TRP A 79 -3.87 -8.51 1.03
N VAL A 80 -2.96 -9.32 0.48
CA VAL A 80 -1.92 -8.87 -0.46
C VAL A 80 -1.78 -9.89 -1.58
N GLY A 81 -1.89 -9.45 -2.82
CA GLY A 81 -1.57 -10.23 -4.01
C GLY A 81 -0.26 -9.77 -4.65
N VAL A 82 0.57 -10.73 -5.05
CA VAL A 82 1.78 -10.51 -5.84
C VAL A 82 1.47 -10.86 -7.29
N GLU A 83 1.57 -9.89 -8.19
CA GLU A 83 1.21 -9.98 -9.60
C GLU A 83 2.47 -9.95 -10.48
N PRO A 84 3.13 -11.10 -10.72
CA PRO A 84 4.20 -11.16 -11.69
C PRO A 84 3.65 -10.95 -13.11
N SER A 85 4.44 -10.31 -13.98
CA SER A 85 4.07 -10.07 -15.38
C SER A 85 3.99 -11.35 -16.23
N GLU A 86 4.62 -12.43 -15.76
CA GLU A 86 4.64 -13.73 -16.43
C GLU A 86 4.03 -14.80 -15.51
N ALA A 87 3.56 -15.90 -16.12
CA ALA A 87 2.96 -16.99 -15.36
C ALA A 87 3.99 -17.70 -14.47
N ILE A 88 3.60 -17.95 -13.22
CA ILE A 88 4.38 -18.77 -12.28
C ILE A 88 4.32 -20.23 -12.72
N GLN A 89 5.46 -20.93 -12.72
CA GLN A 89 5.49 -22.35 -13.04
C GLN A 89 4.60 -23.14 -12.06
N PRO A 90 3.64 -23.95 -12.56
CA PRO A 90 2.75 -24.73 -11.72
C PRO A 90 3.50 -25.62 -10.72
N GLY A 91 3.06 -25.62 -9.46
CA GLY A 91 3.64 -26.42 -8.39
C GLY A 91 4.98 -25.93 -7.83
N SER A 92 5.52 -24.82 -8.34
CA SER A 92 6.79 -24.24 -7.85
C SER A 92 6.60 -23.17 -6.77
N LEU A 93 5.42 -22.55 -6.70
CA LEU A 93 5.16 -21.44 -5.79
C LEU A 93 5.22 -21.89 -4.33
N ARG A 94 5.99 -21.16 -3.53
CA ARG A 94 6.03 -21.26 -2.09
C ARG A 94 5.75 -19.91 -1.44
N ILE A 95 5.04 -19.94 -0.32
CA ILE A 95 4.88 -18.80 0.59
C ILE A 95 5.41 -19.24 1.94
N GLU A 96 6.39 -18.53 2.48
CA GLU A 96 7.09 -18.91 3.73
C GLU A 96 7.57 -20.38 3.70
N GLY A 97 8.02 -20.84 2.54
CA GLY A 97 8.49 -22.22 2.31
C GLY A 97 7.40 -23.28 2.13
N GLN A 98 6.12 -22.95 2.30
CA GLN A 98 4.99 -23.89 2.11
C GLN A 98 4.45 -23.84 0.68
N LEU A 99 3.97 -24.97 0.14
CA LEU A 99 3.30 -24.98 -1.18
C LEU A 99 2.10 -24.02 -1.16
N ALA A 100 2.00 -23.19 -2.19
CA ALA A 100 0.83 -22.35 -2.40
C ALA A 100 0.31 -22.49 -3.83
N GLU A 101 -0.99 -22.31 -4.00
CA GLU A 101 -1.66 -22.37 -5.30
C GLU A 101 -1.67 -21.01 -6.01
N ALA A 102 -1.74 -19.93 -5.23
CA ALA A 102 -1.79 -18.55 -5.71
C ALA A 102 -0.81 -17.67 -4.93
N PRO A 103 -0.21 -16.64 -5.57
CA PRO A 103 0.74 -15.73 -4.94
C PRO A 103 0.02 -14.67 -4.08
N GLU A 104 -0.81 -15.13 -3.16
CA GLU A 104 -1.69 -14.31 -2.33
C GLU A 104 -1.44 -14.58 -0.84
N LEU A 105 -1.44 -13.50 -0.06
CA LEU A 105 -1.36 -13.51 1.39
C LEU A 105 -2.74 -13.09 1.93
N PRO A 106 -3.40 -13.91 2.75
CA PRO A 106 -4.70 -13.59 3.34
C PRO A 106 -4.61 -12.51 4.45
N GLY A 107 -3.42 -11.99 4.72
CA GLY A 107 -3.18 -10.88 5.63
C GLY A 107 -1.69 -10.66 5.85
N LEU A 108 -1.32 -9.43 6.21
CA LEU A 108 0.05 -9.08 6.55
C LEU A 108 0.05 -8.03 7.69
N ALA A 109 0.58 -8.41 8.85
CA ALA A 109 0.57 -7.54 10.03
C ALA A 109 1.26 -6.19 9.78
N ALA A 110 0.91 -5.17 10.56
CA ALA A 110 1.63 -3.89 10.56
C ALA A 110 3.10 -4.14 10.95
N GLY A 111 4.04 -3.63 10.14
CA GLY A 111 5.47 -3.93 10.29
C GLY A 111 5.88 -5.36 9.91
N GLY A 112 4.95 -6.18 9.39
CA GLY A 112 5.20 -7.57 8.98
C GLY A 112 5.85 -7.69 7.61
N GLN A 113 6.34 -8.89 7.32
CA GLN A 113 6.86 -9.25 6.00
C GLN A 113 6.48 -10.69 5.63
N ALA A 114 6.51 -10.98 4.34
CA ALA A 114 6.32 -12.33 3.82
C ALA A 114 7.22 -12.60 2.61
N LEU A 115 7.72 -13.83 2.48
CA LEU A 115 8.55 -14.31 1.40
C LEU A 115 7.76 -15.24 0.48
N LEU A 116 7.70 -14.89 -0.79
CA LEU A 116 7.20 -15.74 -1.86
C LEU A 116 8.37 -16.19 -2.73
N THR A 117 8.40 -17.45 -3.12
CA THR A 117 9.42 -17.97 -4.04
C THR A 117 8.80 -18.84 -5.12
N TRP A 118 9.33 -18.81 -6.33
CA TRP A 118 8.93 -19.73 -7.39
C TRP A 118 10.06 -19.99 -8.37
N HIS A 119 9.91 -21.04 -9.17
CA HIS A 119 10.88 -21.39 -10.20
C HIS A 119 10.53 -20.75 -11.54
N GLU A 120 11.55 -20.27 -12.24
CA GLU A 120 11.51 -19.68 -13.58
C GLU A 120 12.44 -20.47 -14.51
N SER A 121 12.01 -20.67 -15.76
CA SER A 121 12.85 -21.38 -16.74
C SER A 121 14.05 -20.54 -17.17
N ALA A 122 15.13 -21.20 -17.57
CA ALA A 122 16.28 -20.52 -18.14
C ALA A 122 15.89 -19.72 -19.40
N GLY A 123 16.28 -18.44 -19.47
CA GLY A 123 16.00 -17.56 -20.62
C GLY A 123 14.71 -16.73 -20.51
N THR A 124 13.98 -16.79 -19.39
CA THR A 124 12.85 -15.88 -19.13
C THR A 124 13.34 -14.43 -19.03
N ALA A 125 12.63 -13.50 -19.68
CA ALA A 125 12.91 -12.08 -19.61
C ALA A 125 12.73 -11.55 -18.16
N PRO A 126 13.35 -10.42 -17.79
CA PRO A 126 13.14 -9.80 -16.48
C PRO A 126 11.65 -9.52 -16.26
N GLN A 127 11.05 -10.19 -15.27
CA GLN A 127 9.65 -9.97 -14.90
C GLN A 127 9.51 -8.71 -14.04
N THR A 128 8.50 -7.89 -14.35
CA THR A 128 8.04 -6.82 -13.46
C THR A 128 7.03 -7.41 -12.48
N ILE A 129 7.04 -6.94 -11.23
CA ILE A 129 6.14 -7.46 -10.20
C ILE A 129 5.29 -6.32 -9.68
N GLY A 130 3.97 -6.49 -9.77
CA GLY A 130 3.00 -5.64 -9.10
C GLY A 130 2.66 -6.20 -7.72
N LEU A 131 2.29 -5.32 -6.81
CA LEU A 131 1.59 -5.65 -5.59
C LEU A 131 0.20 -5.03 -5.64
N ARG A 132 -0.81 -5.81 -5.28
CA ARG A 132 -2.14 -5.31 -4.95
C ARG A 132 -2.44 -5.64 -3.50
N TYR A 133 -3.11 -4.74 -2.82
CA TYR A 133 -3.38 -4.95 -1.42
C TYR A 133 -4.67 -4.30 -0.98
N ARG A 134 -5.21 -4.85 0.10
CA ARG A 134 -6.44 -4.42 0.73
C ARG A 134 -6.21 -4.17 2.21
N TYR A 135 -6.79 -3.10 2.72
CA TYR A 135 -6.76 -2.76 4.14
C TYR A 135 -8.03 -2.04 4.55
N THR A 136 -8.33 -2.06 5.85
CA THR A 136 -9.50 -1.39 6.42
C THR A 136 -9.07 -0.17 7.21
N PHE A 137 -9.68 0.98 6.93
CA PHE A 137 -9.46 2.23 7.66
C PHE A 137 -10.80 2.92 7.94
N ALA A 138 -11.02 3.32 9.20
CA ALA A 138 -12.26 3.96 9.65
C ALA A 138 -13.55 3.20 9.26
N GLY A 139 -13.49 1.86 9.25
CA GLY A 139 -14.60 0.99 8.87
C GLY A 139 -14.81 0.83 7.36
N GLU A 140 -13.96 1.44 6.53
CA GLU A 140 -14.02 1.37 5.08
C GLU A 140 -12.90 0.49 4.53
N ILE A 141 -13.26 -0.43 3.64
CA ILE A 141 -12.31 -1.26 2.90
C ILE A 141 -11.70 -0.42 1.78
N ARG A 142 -10.38 -0.44 1.68
CA ARG A 142 -9.58 0.23 0.66
C ARG A 142 -8.75 -0.79 -0.08
N GLU A 143 -8.62 -0.59 -1.39
CA GLU A 143 -7.74 -1.38 -2.25
C GLU A 143 -6.81 -0.43 -3.01
N ASP A 144 -5.56 -0.81 -3.15
CA ASP A 144 -4.56 -0.04 -3.88
C ASP A 144 -3.52 -0.98 -4.53
N ALA A 145 -2.65 -0.42 -5.36
CA ALA A 145 -1.61 -1.15 -6.06
C ALA A 145 -0.30 -0.37 -6.07
N CYS A 146 0.83 -1.08 -6.03
CA CYS A 146 2.14 -0.49 -6.24
C CYS A 146 3.07 -1.43 -7.02
N PRO A 147 3.90 -0.89 -7.94
CA PRO A 147 4.95 -1.68 -8.59
C PRO A 147 6.15 -1.86 -7.65
N ILE A 148 6.89 -2.97 -7.81
CA ILE A 148 8.16 -3.26 -7.09
C ILE A 148 9.26 -3.77 -8.02
#